data_AF-A0A7K0UZM1-F1
#
_entry.id   AF-A0A7K0UZM1-F1
#
_cell.length_a   1.000
_cell.length_b   1.000
_cell.length_c   1.000
_cell.angle_alpha   90.00
_cell.angle_beta   90.00
_cell.angle_gamma   90.00
#
_symmetry.space_group_name_H-M   'P 1'
#
loop_
_entity.id
_entity.type
_entity.pdbx_description
1 polymer ?
#
loop_
_entity_poly.entity_id
_entity_poly.type
_entity_poly.pdbx_seq_one_letter_code
_entity_poly.pdbx_strand_id
1 'polypeptide(L)'
;MLAPEQMVVVETDPEKARSVGRKSLAIYLRAPNYQRNLLTLGFDESDWADPNNASERLVDGLVAWGTPEQIKVRVDAHLAAGADHVCIQTLRDDTRMPLDEWRAMAEVLN
;
A
#
# COMPACT_ATOMS: atom_id res chain seq x y z
N MET A 1 9.24 -19.23 6.33
CA MET A 1 9.16 -17.80 6.67
C MET A 1 8.82 -17.02 5.42
N LEU A 2 7.53 -16.68 5.27
CA LEU A 2 6.97 -15.79 4.27
C LEU A 2 6.73 -14.42 4.91
N ALA A 3 7.35 -13.38 4.35
CA ALA A 3 7.32 -12.03 4.90
C ALA A 3 6.99 -10.99 3.81
N PRO A 4 5.73 -10.92 3.33
CA PRO A 4 5.30 -9.87 2.41
C PRO A 4 5.47 -8.48 3.02
N GLU A 5 5.68 -7.49 2.16
CA GLU A 5 5.59 -6.07 2.51
C GLU A 5 4.19 -5.56 2.19
N GLN A 6 3.62 -4.77 3.10
CA GLN A 6 2.36 -4.06 2.90
C GLN A 6 2.62 -2.55 2.96
N MET A 7 2.37 -1.88 1.83
CA MET A 7 2.34 -0.42 1.77
C MET A 7 1.16 0.12 2.56
N VAL A 8 1.39 1.13 3.41
CA VAL A 8 0.36 1.74 4.23
C VAL A 8 0.39 3.27 4.19
N VAL A 9 -0.77 3.93 4.26
CA VAL A 9 -0.89 5.37 4.51
C VAL A 9 -1.83 5.57 5.70
N VAL A 10 -1.30 6.07 6.82
CA VAL A 10 -2.13 6.40 8.00
C VAL A 10 -2.79 7.77 7.76
N GLU A 11 -3.85 7.75 6.96
CA GLU A 11 -4.64 8.91 6.55
C GLU A 11 -6.06 8.44 6.22
N THR A 12 -7.06 9.15 6.74
CA THR A 12 -8.49 8.82 6.60
C THR A 12 -9.17 9.54 5.44
N ASP A 13 -8.60 10.66 4.97
CA ASP A 13 -9.05 11.37 3.78
C ASP A 13 -8.68 10.56 2.52
N PRO A 14 -9.66 10.03 1.77
CA PRO A 14 -9.37 9.18 0.62
C PRO A 14 -8.55 9.88 -0.46
N GLU A 15 -8.79 11.17 -0.71
CA GLU A 15 -8.08 11.92 -1.74
C GLU A 15 -6.62 12.10 -1.36
N LYS A 16 -6.34 12.46 -0.10
CA LYS A 16 -4.97 12.59 0.40
C LYS A 16 -4.24 11.25 0.42
N ALA A 17 -4.88 10.20 0.95
CA ALA A 17 -4.31 8.87 1.02
C ALA A 17 -3.93 8.33 -0.38
N ARG A 18 -4.84 8.46 -1.34
CA ARG A 18 -4.60 8.03 -2.73
C ARG A 18 -3.58 8.90 -3.43
N SER A 19 -3.52 10.21 -3.14
CA SER A 19 -2.48 11.09 -3.65
C SER A 19 -1.08 10.62 -3.22
N VAL A 20 -0.89 10.29 -1.93
CA VAL A 20 0.35 9.69 -1.41
C VAL A 20 0.64 8.36 -2.10
N GLY A 21 -0.35 7.47 -2.17
CA GLY A 21 -0.21 6.16 -2.82
C GLY A 21 0.21 6.27 -4.29
N ARG A 22 -0.42 7.15 -5.08
CA ARG A 22 -0.07 7.39 -6.49
C ARG A 22 1.36 7.84 -6.66
N LYS A 23 1.82 8.80 -5.83
CA LYS A 23 3.20 9.28 -5.86
C LYS A 23 4.19 8.15 -5.60
N SER A 24 3.92 7.30 -4.60
CA SER A 24 4.78 6.15 -4.29
C SER A 24 4.77 5.10 -5.38
N LEU A 25 3.61 4.81 -5.99
CA LEU A 25 3.47 3.78 -7.03
C LEU A 25 4.09 4.19 -8.37
N ALA A 26 4.18 5.50 -8.67
CA ALA A 26 4.56 6.00 -9.99
C ALA A 26 5.91 5.48 -10.52
N ILE A 27 6.89 5.20 -9.65
CA ILE A 27 8.17 4.63 -10.07
C ILE A 27 8.03 3.19 -10.56
N TYR A 28 7.18 2.39 -9.91
CA TYR A 28 6.93 0.99 -10.27
C TYR A 28 6.09 0.89 -11.55
N LEU A 29 5.14 1.80 -11.74
CA LEU A 29 4.25 1.81 -12.91
C LEU A 29 4.96 2.19 -14.22
N ARG A 30 6.21 2.63 -14.15
CA ARG A 30 7.07 2.87 -15.33
C ARG A 30 7.91 1.64 -15.72
N ALA A 31 7.94 0.61 -14.89
CA ALA A 31 8.79 -0.56 -15.08
C ALA A 31 7.98 -1.72 -15.71
N PRO A 32 8.33 -2.19 -16.93
CA PRO A 32 7.54 -3.21 -17.64
C PRO A 32 7.39 -4.54 -16.90
N ASN A 33 8.35 -4.90 -16.04
CA ASN A 33 8.26 -6.10 -15.20
C ASN A 33 7.22 -5.95 -14.08
N TYR A 34 7.05 -4.77 -13.51
CA TYR A 34 6.00 -4.51 -12.52
C TYR A 34 4.63 -4.48 -13.17
N GLN A 35 4.49 -3.82 -14.33
CA GLN A 35 3.23 -3.85 -15.10
C GLN A 35 2.79 -5.28 -15.43
N ARG A 36 3.72 -6.14 -15.87
CA ARG A 36 3.43 -7.56 -16.11
C ARG A 36 2.98 -8.32 -14.85
N ASN A 37 3.55 -8.01 -13.70
CA ASN A 37 3.10 -8.59 -12.42
C ASN A 37 1.71 -8.09 -12.01
N LEU A 38 1.34 -6.85 -12.34
CA LEU A 38 -0.01 -6.36 -12.04
C LEU A 38 -1.09 -7.10 -12.85
N LEU A 39 -0.80 -7.47 -14.10
CA LEU A 39 -1.69 -8.30 -14.92
C LEU A 39 -1.96 -9.67 -14.27
N THR A 40 -0.95 -10.30 -13.66
CA THR A 40 -1.14 -11.61 -12.98
C THR A 40 -1.96 -11.50 -11.70
N LEU A 41 -2.04 -10.31 -11.11
CA LEU A 41 -2.85 -10.01 -9.94
C LEU A 41 -4.29 -9.58 -10.27
N GLY A 42 -4.69 -9.60 -11.55
CA GLY A 42 -6.04 -9.25 -12.00
C GLY A 42 -6.29 -7.75 -12.20
N PHE A 43 -5.21 -6.97 -12.32
CA PHE A 43 -5.30 -5.60 -12.83
C PHE A 43 -5.19 -5.57 -14.36
N ASP A 44 -5.57 -4.46 -14.98
CA ASP A 44 -5.48 -4.27 -16.41
C ASP A 44 -4.82 -2.94 -16.78
N GLU A 45 -4.41 -2.77 -18.05
CA GLU A 45 -3.64 -1.61 -18.48
C GLU A 45 -4.34 -0.26 -18.21
N SER A 46 -5.67 -0.23 -18.06
CA SER A 46 -6.38 1.01 -17.72
C SER A 46 -6.07 1.49 -16.30
N ASP A 47 -5.66 0.59 -15.41
CA ASP A 47 -5.32 0.90 -14.02
C ASP A 47 -4.02 1.73 -13.88
N TRP A 48 -3.12 1.69 -14.87
CA TRP A 48 -1.84 2.42 -14.88
C TRP A 48 -1.53 3.11 -16.21
N ALA A 49 -2.53 3.36 -17.04
CA ALA A 49 -2.36 4.00 -18.35
C ALA A 49 -1.60 5.35 -18.26
N ASP A 50 -1.84 6.11 -17.19
CA ASP A 50 -0.96 7.18 -16.74
C ASP A 50 -0.23 6.75 -15.46
N PRO A 51 1.10 6.52 -15.50
CA PRO A 51 1.87 6.11 -14.32
C PRO A 51 1.81 7.10 -13.14
N ASN A 52 1.47 8.38 -13.37
CA ASN A 52 1.32 9.36 -12.31
C ASN A 52 -0.12 9.44 -11.76
N ASN A 53 -1.06 8.79 -12.43
CA ASN A 53 -2.48 8.82 -12.10
C ASN A 53 -3.08 7.41 -12.13
N ALA A 54 -2.49 6.52 -11.32
CA ALA A 54 -3.02 5.18 -11.09
C ALA A 54 -4.51 5.22 -10.69
N SER A 55 -5.28 4.24 -11.14
CA SER A 55 -6.69 4.10 -10.78
C SER A 55 -6.87 3.95 -9.26
N GLU A 56 -8.03 4.34 -8.75
CA GLU A 56 -8.36 4.12 -7.34
C GLU A 56 -8.30 2.64 -6.98
N ARG A 57 -8.78 1.77 -7.88
CA ARG A 57 -8.74 0.31 -7.70
C ARG A 57 -7.32 -0.21 -7.51
N LEU A 58 -6.37 0.30 -8.30
CA LEU A 58 -4.97 -0.10 -8.18
C LEU A 58 -4.35 0.38 -6.88
N VAL A 59 -4.58 1.66 -6.53
CA VAL A 59 -4.07 2.24 -5.29
C VAL A 59 -4.64 1.50 -4.08
N ASP A 60 -5.96 1.34 -3.98
CA ASP A 60 -6.64 0.66 -2.87
C ASP A 60 -6.31 -0.85 -2.83
N GLY A 61 -5.97 -1.43 -3.98
CA GLY A 61 -5.52 -2.81 -4.11
C GLY A 61 -4.12 -3.05 -3.55
N LEU A 62 -3.19 -2.12 -3.74
CA LEU A 62 -1.78 -2.28 -3.33
C LEU A 62 -1.45 -1.60 -2.00
N VAL A 63 -2.16 -0.52 -1.66
CA VAL A 63 -1.89 0.35 -0.52
C VAL A 63 -3.07 0.32 0.44
N ALA A 64 -2.83 -0.09 1.67
CA ALA A 64 -3.84 0.00 2.73
C ALA A 64 -3.81 1.41 3.34
N TRP A 65 -4.96 2.05 3.44
CA TRP A 65 -5.04 3.39 4.03
C TRP A 65 -6.28 3.52 4.91
N GLY A 66 -6.24 4.49 5.82
CA GLY A 66 -7.28 4.73 6.81
C GLY A 66 -6.71 4.87 8.22
N THR A 67 -7.53 4.53 9.22
CA THR A 67 -7.06 4.39 10.61
C THR A 67 -6.15 3.16 10.76
N PRO A 68 -5.31 3.10 11.81
CA PRO A 68 -4.51 1.92 12.10
C PRO A 68 -5.33 0.62 12.15
N GLU A 69 -6.53 0.66 12.73
CA GLU A 69 -7.45 -0.49 12.81
C GLU A 69 -7.94 -0.93 11.43
N GLN A 70 -8.24 0.01 10.54
CA GLN A 70 -8.63 -0.31 9.16
C GLN A 70 -7.46 -0.94 8.39
N ILE A 71 -6.25 -0.42 8.58
CA ILE A 71 -5.02 -0.97 7.98
C ILE A 71 -4.74 -2.37 8.52
N LYS A 72 -4.96 -2.61 9.82
CA LYS A 72 -4.80 -3.93 10.45
C LYS A 72 -5.57 -5.02 9.72
N VAL A 73 -6.78 -4.73 9.21
CA VAL A 73 -7.58 -5.70 8.45
C VAL A 73 -6.80 -6.25 7.24
N ARG A 74 -6.03 -5.41 6.54
CA ARG A 74 -5.19 -5.86 5.42
C ARG A 74 -4.00 -6.70 5.90
N VAL A 75 -3.40 -6.33 7.02
CA VAL A 75 -2.29 -7.09 7.62
C VAL A 75 -2.77 -8.48 8.06
N ASP A 76 -3.91 -8.54 8.74
CA ASP A 76 -4.54 -9.79 9.16
C ASP A 76 -4.92 -10.68 7.97
N ALA A 77 -5.30 -10.10 6.84
CA ALA A 77 -5.58 -10.86 5.62
C ALA A 77 -4.32 -11.58 5.08
N HIS A 78 -3.14 -10.94 5.14
CA HIS A 78 -1.87 -11.59 4.77
C HIS A 78 -1.53 -12.72 5.74
N LEU A 79 -1.69 -12.49 7.05
CA LEU A 79 -1.45 -13.51 8.07
C LEU A 79 -2.40 -14.70 7.91
N ALA A 80 -3.69 -14.44 7.68
CA ALA A 80 -4.70 -15.47 7.42
C ALA A 80 -4.42 -16.24 6.11
N ALA A 81 -3.78 -15.62 5.13
CA ALA A 81 -3.32 -16.26 3.90
C ALA A 81 -2.03 -17.09 4.07
N GLY A 82 -1.44 -17.11 5.27
CA GLY A 82 -0.28 -17.93 5.62
C GLY A 82 1.05 -17.17 5.68
N ALA A 83 1.05 -15.84 5.71
CA ALA A 83 2.26 -15.08 6.01
C ALA A 83 2.74 -15.34 7.45
N ASP A 84 4.05 -15.54 7.62
CA ASP A 84 4.67 -15.66 8.94
C ASP A 84 4.95 -14.27 9.57
N HIS A 85 5.12 -13.26 8.72
CA HIS A 85 5.36 -11.87 9.11
C HIS A 85 4.80 -10.93 8.04
N VAL A 86 4.50 -9.68 8.39
CA VAL A 86 4.11 -8.65 7.42
C VAL A 86 4.92 -7.38 7.70
N CYS A 87 5.79 -7.02 6.76
CA CYS A 87 6.61 -5.80 6.84
C CYS A 87 5.75 -4.58 6.51
N ILE A 88 5.68 -3.60 7.40
CA ILE A 88 4.89 -2.38 7.17
C ILE A 88 5.75 -1.30 6.52
N GLN A 89 5.39 -0.92 5.31
CA GLN A 89 6.01 0.20 4.58
C GLN A 89 5.12 1.43 4.66
N THR A 90 5.40 2.32 5.61
CA THR A 90 4.64 3.57 5.75
C THR A 90 5.04 4.56 4.67
N LEU A 91 4.06 4.95 3.85
CA LEU A 91 4.19 5.94 2.80
C LEU A 91 3.78 7.32 3.30
N ARG A 92 4.48 8.36 2.82
CA ARG A 92 4.18 9.76 3.10
C ARG A 92 4.54 10.64 1.92
N ASP A 93 4.04 11.87 1.98
CA ASP A 93 4.38 12.94 1.04
C ASP A 93 5.64 13.73 1.44
N ASP A 94 6.38 13.27 2.46
CA ASP A 94 7.62 13.90 2.92
C ASP A 94 8.71 12.86 3.24
N THR A 95 9.92 13.35 3.52
CA THR A 95 11.12 12.54 3.75
C THR A 95 11.45 12.31 5.23
N ARG A 96 10.54 12.65 6.15
CA ARG A 96 10.79 12.47 7.60
C ARG A 96 10.80 10.97 7.93
N MET A 97 10.99 10.60 9.19
CA MET A 97 10.82 9.22 9.65
C MET A 97 9.40 9.00 10.21
N PRO A 98 8.70 7.88 9.93
CA PRO A 98 7.31 7.64 10.35
C PRO A 98 7.19 7.13 11.77
N LEU A 99 7.83 7.84 12.71
CA LEU A 99 7.83 7.42 14.11
C LEU A 99 6.42 7.40 14.71
N ASP A 100 5.58 8.38 14.38
CA ASP A 100 4.24 8.48 14.96
C ASP A 100 3.30 7.46 14.31
N GLU A 101 3.37 7.28 12.99
CA GLU A 101 2.62 6.26 12.27
C GLU A 101 3.05 4.84 12.69
N TRP A 102 4.35 4.59 12.85
CA TRP A 102 4.85 3.31 13.36
C TRP A 102 4.38 3.02 14.77
N ARG A 103 4.34 4.02 15.66
CA ARG A 103 3.79 3.87 17.02
C ARG A 103 2.30 3.54 16.96
N ALA A 104 1.53 4.28 16.17
CA ALA A 104 0.09 4.04 16.02
C ALA A 104 -0.20 2.64 15.44
N MET A 105 0.57 2.19 14.44
CA MET A 105 0.46 0.83 13.92
C MET A 105 0.86 -0.22 14.96
N ALA A 106 1.92 0.02 15.75
CA ALA A 106 2.35 -0.91 16.79
C ALA A 106 1.29 -1.12 17.88
N GLU A 107 0.48 -0.10 18.19
CA GLU A 107 -0.61 -0.23 19.18
C GLU A 107 -1.70 -1.23 18.74
N VAL A 108 -1.95 -1.36 17.43
CA VAL A 108 -3.00 -2.23 16.89
C VAL A 108 -2.49 -3.57 16.37
N LEU A 109 -1.19 -3.72 16.09
CA LEU A 109 -0.60 -4.95 15.52
C LEU A 109 -0.12 -5.97 16.57
N ASN A 110 -0.22 -5.64 17.86
CA ASN A 110 0.16 -6.52 18.97
C ASN A 110 -0.87 -7.62 19.27
#